data_AF-A0A3L8GDA2-F1
#
_entry.id   AF-A0A3L8GDA2-F1
#
_cell.length_a   1.000
_cell.length_b   1.000
_cell.length_c   1.000
_cell.angle_alpha   90.00
_cell.angle_beta   90.00
_cell.angle_gamma   90.00
#
_symmetry.space_group_name_H-M   'P 1'
#
loop_
_entity.id
_entity.type
_entity.pdbx_description
1 polymer ?
#
loop_
_entity_poly.entity_id
_entity_poly.type
_entity_poly.pdbx_seq_one_letter_code
_entity_poly.pdbx_strand_id
1 'polypeptide(L)'
;MSNNIEIIMDIETLEIFEVIDLDKEKEVITKVLEESSESRKASPYDDLDRIWLGNGYYYKPSSLLWEVVRDGIVHELSPRNKHGTYPYYEHSRNGTWGHVKQLTQEEALWLTLDLNSDLMSYV
;
A
#
# COMPACT_ATOMS: atom_id res chain seq x y z
N MET A 1 -8.47 -4.76 -38.66
CA MET A 1 -9.27 -4.36 -37.48
C MET A 1 -8.85 -5.30 -36.38
N SER A 2 -8.11 -4.80 -35.40
CA SER A 2 -7.63 -5.60 -34.28
C SER A 2 -8.63 -5.37 -33.14
N ASN A 3 -9.36 -6.41 -32.73
CA ASN A 3 -10.24 -6.31 -31.57
C ASN A 3 -9.36 -6.29 -30.33
N ASN A 4 -9.37 -5.19 -29.59
CA ASN A 4 -8.63 -5.06 -28.34
C ASN A 4 -9.49 -5.63 -27.21
N ILE A 5 -9.44 -6.95 -27.02
CA ILE A 5 -10.20 -7.65 -25.98
C ILE A 5 -9.22 -8.12 -24.90
N GLU A 6 -9.53 -7.80 -23.66
CA GLU A 6 -8.82 -8.29 -22.48
C GLU A 6 -9.68 -9.34 -21.77
N ILE A 7 -9.07 -10.46 -21.35
CA ILE A 7 -9.78 -11.58 -20.72
C ILE A 7 -9.11 -11.86 -19.37
N ILE A 8 -9.90 -11.84 -18.31
CA ILE A 8 -9.47 -12.20 -16.95
C ILE A 8 -9.86 -13.66 -16.71
N MET A 9 -8.85 -14.50 -16.51
CA MET A 9 -8.99 -15.96 -16.41
C MET A 9 -8.13 -16.54 -15.27
N ASP A 10 -8.62 -17.60 -14.64
CA ASP A 10 -7.82 -18.47 -13.76
C ASP A 10 -6.87 -19.34 -14.60
N ILE A 11 -5.58 -19.30 -14.31
CA ILE A 11 -4.57 -20.00 -15.11
C ILE A 11 -4.55 -21.52 -14.86
N GLU A 12 -5.04 -21.97 -13.71
CA GLU A 12 -5.03 -23.38 -13.30
C GLU A 12 -6.34 -24.08 -13.69
N THR A 13 -7.47 -23.40 -13.56
CA THR A 13 -8.80 -23.96 -13.88
C THR A 13 -9.30 -23.56 -15.27
N LEU A 14 -8.64 -22.60 -15.93
CA LEU A 14 -9.05 -22.00 -17.21
C LEU A 14 -10.46 -21.40 -17.17
N GLU A 15 -10.97 -21.08 -15.98
CA GLU A 15 -12.26 -20.42 -15.81
C GLU A 15 -12.13 -18.94 -16.19
N ILE A 16 -13.05 -18.47 -17.04
CA ILE A 16 -13.09 -17.06 -17.48
C ILE A 16 -14.03 -16.31 -16.57
N PHE A 17 -13.50 -15.28 -15.91
CA PHE A 17 -14.29 -14.44 -15.02
C PHE A 17 -14.88 -13.25 -15.77
N GLU A 18 -14.11 -12.65 -16.67
CA GLU A 18 -14.52 -11.41 -17.33
C GLU A 18 -13.89 -11.26 -18.71
N VAL A 19 -14.65 -10.69 -19.64
CA VAL A 19 -14.22 -10.37 -21.00
C VAL A 19 -14.53 -8.91 -21.27
N ILE A 20 -13.48 -8.10 -21.41
CA ILE A 20 -13.56 -6.66 -21.54
C ILE A 20 -13.23 -6.27 -22.98
N ASP A 21 -14.17 -5.60 -23.64
CA ASP A 21 -13.98 -5.01 -24.97
C ASP A 21 -13.50 -3.56 -24.81
N LEU A 22 -12.19 -3.36 -24.96
CA LEU A 22 -11.54 -2.06 -24.72
C LEU A 22 -11.98 -1.00 -25.74
N ASP A 23 -12.48 -1.40 -26.91
CA ASP A 23 -12.95 -0.46 -27.92
C ASP A 23 -14.36 0.06 -27.59
N LYS A 24 -15.20 -0.76 -26.93
CA LYS A 24 -16.49 -0.31 -26.36
C LYS A 24 -16.34 0.53 -25.10
N GLU A 25 -15.41 0.19 -24.22
CA GLU A 25 -15.20 0.97 -22.99
C GLU A 25 -14.70 2.39 -23.28
N LYS A 26 -13.84 2.57 -24.29
CA LYS A 26 -13.35 3.90 -24.69
C LYS A 26 -14.48 4.86 -25.05
N GLU A 27 -15.55 4.40 -25.69
CA GLU A 27 -16.69 5.23 -26.09
C GLU A 27 -17.61 5.59 -24.91
N VAL A 28 -17.66 4.75 -23.88
CA VAL A 28 -18.39 5.01 -22.63
C VAL A 28 -17.60 5.94 -21.71
N ILE A 29 -16.28 5.75 -21.63
CA ILE A 29 -15.37 6.57 -20.82
C ILE A 29 -15.31 8.01 -21.34
N THR A 30 -15.31 8.23 -22.67
CA THR A 30 -15.29 9.59 -23.24
C THR A 30 -16.56 10.37 -22.94
N LYS A 31 -17.74 9.73 -22.92
CA LYS A 31 -19.00 10.39 -22.54
C LYS A 31 -19.10 10.69 -21.04
N VAL A 32 -18.57 9.82 -20.17
CA VAL A 32 -18.55 10.05 -18.71
C VAL A 32 -17.51 11.13 -18.33
N LEU A 33 -16.44 11.27 -19.11
CA LEU A 33 -15.38 12.25 -18.86
C LEU A 33 -15.78 13.69 -19.19
N GLU A 34 -16.66 13.92 -20.17
CA GLU A 34 -17.17 15.27 -20.47
C GLU A 34 -18.16 15.79 -19.41
N GLU A 35 -18.84 14.89 -18.69
CA GLU A 35 -19.80 15.26 -17.63
C GLU A 35 -19.16 15.36 -16.23
N SER A 36 -17.91 14.89 -16.08
CA SER A 36 -17.16 14.92 -14.81
C SER A 36 -15.86 15.71 -14.92
N SER A 37 -15.99 17.00 -15.23
CA SER A 37 -14.93 17.98 -15.01
C SER A 37 -14.69 18.18 -13.51
N GLU A 38 -13.97 17.23 -12.90
CA GLU A 38 -13.07 17.34 -11.73
C GLU A 38 -12.73 15.94 -11.17
N SER A 39 -12.29 15.00 -12.02
CA SER A 39 -11.80 13.70 -11.56
C SER A 39 -10.36 13.80 -11.02
N ARG A 40 -10.20 14.41 -9.83
CA ARG A 40 -9.14 13.94 -8.93
C ARG A 40 -9.53 12.50 -8.60
N LYS A 41 -8.71 11.52 -9.01
CA LYS A 41 -8.85 10.13 -8.55
C LYS A 41 -8.86 10.16 -7.02
N ALA A 42 -10.04 10.09 -6.41
CA ALA A 42 -10.17 10.08 -4.97
C ALA A 42 -9.71 8.70 -4.50
N SER A 43 -8.45 8.64 -4.10
CA SER A 43 -7.93 7.50 -3.35
C SER A 43 -8.91 7.18 -2.21
N PRO A 44 -9.27 5.91 -1.95
CA PRO A 44 -10.08 5.54 -0.78
C PRO A 44 -9.36 5.84 0.55
N TYR A 45 -8.07 6.20 0.45
CA TYR A 45 -7.20 6.64 1.51
C TYR A 45 -7.28 8.16 1.68
N ASP A 46 -7.44 8.61 2.92
CA ASP A 46 -7.27 10.03 3.26
C ASP A 46 -5.79 10.45 3.22
N ASP A 47 -5.50 11.73 3.49
CA ASP A 47 -4.12 12.27 3.54
C ASP A 47 -3.21 11.60 4.60
N LEU A 48 -3.76 10.71 5.43
CA LEU A 48 -3.08 9.95 6.46
C LEU A 48 -3.05 8.44 6.16
N ASP A 49 -3.35 8.05 4.92
CA ASP A 49 -3.44 6.68 4.44
C ASP A 49 -4.46 5.83 5.21
N ARG A 50 -5.55 6.46 5.67
CA ARG A 50 -6.63 5.78 6.38
C ARG A 50 -7.84 5.60 5.47
N ILE A 51 -8.42 4.42 5.54
CA ILE A 51 -9.70 4.07 4.94
C ILE A 51 -10.81 4.45 5.93
N TRP A 52 -11.78 5.22 5.47
CA TRP A 52 -12.98 5.50 6.24
C TRP A 52 -13.89 4.26 6.27
N LEU A 53 -14.14 3.70 7.46
CA LEU A 53 -15.02 2.53 7.63
C LEU A 53 -16.50 2.92 7.82
N GLY A 54 -16.81 4.22 7.91
CA GLY A 54 -18.11 4.70 8.36
C GLY A 54 -18.22 4.80 9.88
N ASN A 55 -19.30 5.43 10.34
CA ASN A 55 -19.66 5.53 11.76
C ASN A 55 -18.61 6.20 12.68
N GLY A 56 -17.77 7.10 12.16
CA GLY A 56 -16.72 7.76 12.96
C GLY A 56 -15.38 7.03 12.97
N TYR A 57 -15.28 5.84 12.37
CA TYR A 57 -14.10 4.99 12.46
C TYR A 57 -13.24 5.05 11.20
N TYR A 58 -11.93 5.11 11.43
CA TYR A 58 -10.91 5.02 10.40
C TYR A 58 -10.13 3.72 10.58
N TYR A 59 -9.98 2.96 9.50
CA TYR A 59 -9.08 1.83 9.41
C TYR A 59 -7.81 2.26 8.70
N LYS A 60 -6.67 2.02 9.32
CA LYS A 60 -5.38 2.23 8.66
C LYS A 60 -4.82 0.85 8.29
N PRO A 61 -5.00 0.37 7.04
CA PRO A 61 -4.44 -0.91 6.63
C PRO A 61 -2.93 -0.90 6.87
N SER A 62 -2.49 -1.86 7.68
CA SER A 62 -1.13 -2.10 8.16
C SER A 62 -0.23 -0.85 8.22
N SER A 63 -0.23 -0.19 9.38
CA SER A 63 0.73 0.87 9.72
C SER A 63 2.18 0.38 9.90
N LEU A 64 2.41 -0.91 9.65
CA LEU A 64 3.59 -1.65 10.06
C LEU A 64 4.07 -2.51 8.89
N LEU A 65 5.28 -2.25 8.41
CA LEU A 65 5.97 -3.13 7.47
C LEU A 65 6.49 -4.36 8.21
N TRP A 66 7.15 -4.15 9.36
CA TRP A 66 7.63 -5.22 10.21
C TRP A 66 7.94 -4.75 11.62
N GLU A 67 7.84 -5.70 12.55
CA GLU A 67 8.28 -5.55 13.94
C GLU A 67 9.23 -6.70 14.27
N VAL A 68 10.38 -6.38 14.87
CA VAL A 68 11.36 -7.36 15.32
C VAL A 68 11.81 -7.02 16.73
N VAL A 69 11.95 -8.02 17.59
CA VAL A 69 12.51 -7.87 18.93
C VAL A 69 13.96 -8.34 18.93
N ARG A 70 14.91 -7.44 19.18
CA ARG A 70 16.34 -7.74 19.32
C ARG A 70 16.83 -7.20 20.66
N ASP A 71 17.52 -8.03 21.43
CA ASP A 71 18.11 -7.65 22.73
C ASP A 71 17.14 -6.97 23.72
N GLY A 72 15.86 -7.34 23.67
CA GLY A 72 14.80 -6.76 24.52
C GLY A 72 14.28 -5.40 24.07
N ILE A 73 14.73 -4.91 22.92
CA ILE A 73 14.25 -3.71 22.24
C ILE A 73 13.34 -4.14 21.08
N VAL A 74 12.17 -3.52 21.00
CA VAL A 74 11.24 -3.67 19.89
C VAL A 74 11.62 -2.64 18.83
N HIS A 75 11.83 -3.12 17.62
CA HIS A 75 12.15 -2.34 16.44
C HIS A 75 10.98 -2.44 15.46
N GLU A 76 10.38 -1.31 15.12
CA GLU A 76 9.17 -1.22 14.33
C GLU A 76 9.40 -0.31 13.13
N LEU A 77 9.20 -0.80 11.90
CA LEU A 77 9.27 0.02 10.69
C LEU A 77 7.88 0.20 10.09
N SER A 78 7.44 1.44 9.91
CA SER A 78 6.17 1.77 9.28
C SER A 78 6.33 2.07 7.77
N PRO A 79 5.24 1.98 6.98
CA PRO A 79 5.23 2.42 5.59
C PRO A 79 5.63 3.88 5.42
N ARG A 80 6.04 4.22 4.19
CA ARG A 80 6.46 5.57 3.80
C ARG A 80 5.36 6.58 4.10
N ASN A 81 5.68 7.66 4.80
CA ASN A 81 4.74 8.73 5.10
C ASN A 81 4.60 9.72 3.92
N LYS A 82 3.68 10.68 4.05
CA LYS A 82 3.47 11.76 3.07
C LYS A 82 4.68 12.65 2.78
N HIS A 83 5.67 12.68 3.68
CA HIS A 83 6.92 13.43 3.51
C HIS A 83 7.98 12.60 2.76
N GLY A 84 7.66 11.37 2.39
CA GLY A 84 8.54 10.49 1.66
C GLY A 84 9.58 9.78 2.53
N THR A 85 9.46 9.83 3.86
CA THR A 85 10.34 9.15 4.83
C THR A 85 9.62 7.97 5.49
N TYR A 86 10.37 7.04 6.05
CA TYR A 86 9.85 5.87 6.75
C TYR A 86 9.95 6.09 8.27
N PRO A 87 8.83 6.16 9.00
CA PRO A 87 8.86 6.21 10.45
C PRO A 87 9.44 4.90 11.01
N TYR A 88 10.39 5.04 11.92
CA TYR A 88 11.02 3.94 12.61
C TYR A 88 10.95 4.16 14.11
N TYR A 89 10.44 3.17 14.85
CA TYR A 89 10.30 3.21 16.28
C TYR A 89 11.21 2.18 16.94
N GLU A 90 11.93 2.62 17.96
CA GLU A 90 12.69 1.76 18.86
C GLU A 90 12.13 1.96 20.25
N HIS A 91 11.64 0.93 20.90
CA HIS A 91 11.14 1.06 22.26
C HIS A 91 11.44 -0.17 23.10
N SER A 92 11.51 0.01 24.41
CA SER A 92 11.60 -1.15 25.29
C SER A 92 10.33 -1.98 25.18
N ARG A 93 10.46 -3.30 25.31
CA ARG A 93 9.30 -4.20 25.34
C ARG A 93 8.27 -3.84 26.41
N ASN A 94 8.71 -3.20 27.49
CA ASN A 94 7.87 -2.76 28.60
C ASN A 94 7.33 -1.33 28.41
N GLY A 95 7.59 -0.68 27.27
CA GLY A 95 7.12 0.68 26.94
C GLY A 95 7.73 1.79 27.80
N THR A 96 8.78 1.50 28.54
CA THR A 96 9.40 2.44 29.51
C THR A 96 10.16 3.56 28.81
N TRP A 97 10.67 3.33 27.61
CA TRP A 97 11.29 4.33 26.75
C TRP A 97 11.01 4.02 25.29
N GLY A 98 11.03 5.05 24.45
CA GLY A 98 10.92 4.93 23.01
C GLY A 98 11.55 6.10 22.27
N HIS A 99 12.08 5.83 21.07
CA HIS A 99 12.62 6.79 20.13
C HIS A 99 11.95 6.63 18.77
N VAL A 100 11.78 7.75 18.08
CA VAL A 100 11.21 7.78 16.73
C VAL A 100 12.20 8.45 15.80
N LYS A 101 12.52 7.80 14.69
CA LYS A 101 13.38 8.32 13.62
C LYS A 101 12.59 8.36 12.31
N GLN A 102 12.98 9.27 11.42
CA GLN A 102 12.45 9.36 10.06
C GLN A 102 13.56 8.92 9.13
N LEU A 103 13.44 7.72 8.57
CA LEU A 103 14.46 7.11 7.73
C LEU A 103 14.23 7.47 6.25
N THR A 104 15.31 7.65 5.52
CA THR A 104 15.28 7.63 4.06
C THR A 104 15.00 6.22 3.55
N GLN A 105 14.72 6.08 2.25
CA GLN A 105 14.47 4.78 1.64
C GLN A 105 15.68 3.84 1.76
N GLU A 106 16.90 4.36 1.55
CA GLU A 106 18.13 3.56 1.67
C GLU A 106 18.37 3.10 3.10
N GLU A 107 18.19 3.98 4.10
CA GLU A 107 18.32 3.61 5.51
C GLU A 107 17.30 2.56 5.94
N ALA A 108 16.05 2.70 5.50
CA ALA A 108 14.99 1.72 5.79
C ALA A 108 15.29 0.34 5.17
N LEU A 109 15.86 0.32 3.96
CA LEU A 109 16.30 -0.92 3.30
C LEU A 109 17.45 -1.59 4.05
N TRP A 110 18.50 -0.84 4.38
CA TRP A 110 19.64 -1.37 5.15
C TRP A 110 19.21 -1.90 6.52
N LEU A 111 18.31 -1.18 7.19
CA LEU A 111 17.77 -1.62 8.47
C LEU A 111 16.94 -2.90 8.36
N THR A 112 16.13 -3.01 7.31
CA THR A 112 15.35 -4.22 7.03
C THR A 112 16.29 -5.40 6.76
N LEU A 113 17.39 -5.20 6.03
CA LEU A 113 18.41 -6.22 5.79
C LEU A 113 19.09 -6.70 7.09
N ASP A 114 19.35 -5.81 8.04
CA ASP A 114 20.02 -6.16 9.29
C ASP A 114 19.10 -6.85 10.32
N LEU A 115 17.84 -6.41 10.41
CA LEU A 115 16.90 -6.86 11.43
C LEU A 115 15.90 -7.90 10.94
N ASN A 116 15.55 -7.89 9.65
CA ASN A 116 14.53 -8.77 9.08
C ASN A 116 14.85 -9.15 7.62
N SER A 117 15.98 -9.83 7.43
CA SER A 117 16.45 -10.28 6.12
C SER A 117 15.47 -11.19 5.39
N ASP A 118 14.60 -11.88 6.12
CA ASP A 118 13.64 -12.83 5.55
C ASP A 118 12.59 -12.12 4.68
N LEU A 119 12.27 -10.85 4.99
CA LEU A 119 11.36 -10.05 4.17
C LEU A 119 11.93 -9.69 2.80
N MET A 120 13.26 -9.75 2.62
CA MET A 120 13.89 -9.55 1.32
C MET A 120 13.72 -10.75 0.38
N SER A 121 13.27 -11.90 0.88
CA SER A 121 12.93 -13.05 0.02
C SER A 121 11.60 -12.91 -0.71
N TYR A 122 10.78 -11.93 -0.32
CA TYR A 122 9.45 -11.64 -0.90
C TYR A 122 9.46 -10.47 -1.90
N VAL A 123 10.64 -9.93 -2.23
CA VAL A 123 10.87 -8.87 -3.23
C VAL A 123 11.59 -9.45 -4.43
#